data_AF-A0A7C9EYH0-F1
#
_entry.id   AF-A0A7C9EYH0-F1
#
_cell.length_a   1.000
_cell.length_b   1.000
_cell.length_c   1.000
_cell.angle_alpha   90.00
_cell.angle_beta   90.00
_cell.angle_gamma   90.00
#
_symmetry.space_group_name_H-M   'P 1'
#
loop_
_entity.id
_entity.type
_entity.pdbx_description
1 polymer ?
#
loop_
_entity_poly.entity_id
_entity_poly.type
_entity_poly.pdbx_seq_one_letter_code
_entity_poly.pdbx_strand_id
1 'polypeptide(L)'
;NSNGLLEFAGNNFQALWPGDGKPGLWMTSTSKMAAVYRLIIREEEIVMEERKRDDENNNITNKNVVAGRDEEIELVIPPVFDKCTSVLEAEKQIEAQDLYWEAVCEYGKIGLDEAEKLLLKSIQRNPFVGEPHVVLGQLYLGKGRYEEAEKAAEKGLILLPEWGSPW
;
A
#
# COMPACT_ATOMS: atom_id res chain seq x y z
N ASN A 1 -16.86 7.62 -6.53
CA ASN A 1 -16.01 6.69 -5.77
C ASN A 1 -15.94 7.03 -4.30
N SER A 2 -17.10 7.14 -3.64
CA SER A 2 -17.21 7.06 -2.17
C SER A 2 -16.81 5.69 -1.62
N ASN A 3 -16.85 4.66 -2.47
CA ASN A 3 -16.57 3.25 -2.19
C ASN A 3 -15.12 2.83 -2.50
N GLY A 4 -14.25 3.75 -2.95
CA GLY A 4 -12.87 3.44 -3.35
C GLY A 4 -12.74 2.41 -4.50
N LEU A 5 -13.80 2.22 -5.29
CA LEU A 5 -13.78 1.43 -6.51
C LEU A 5 -13.50 2.37 -7.68
N LEU A 6 -12.43 2.14 -8.44
CA LEU A 6 -12.18 2.84 -9.70
C LEU A 6 -13.13 2.29 -10.78
N GLU A 7 -14.39 2.69 -10.71
CA GLU A 7 -15.36 2.35 -11.75
C GLU A 7 -15.19 3.28 -12.95
N PHE A 8 -15.05 2.69 -14.12
CA PHE A 8 -15.00 3.44 -15.37
C PHE A 8 -16.42 3.94 -15.71
N ALA A 9 -16.72 5.19 -15.37
CA ALA A 9 -18.00 5.84 -15.67
C ALA A 9 -18.06 6.46 -17.09
N GLY A 10 -17.04 6.22 -17.93
CA GLY A 10 -16.95 6.74 -19.29
C GLY A 10 -15.73 7.64 -19.53
N ASN A 11 -15.56 8.07 -20.78
CA ASN A 11 -14.47 8.94 -21.20
C ASN A 11 -14.79 10.41 -20.90
N ASN A 12 -14.35 10.91 -19.74
CA ASN A 12 -14.33 12.34 -19.45
C ASN A 12 -12.89 12.86 -19.54
N PHE A 13 -12.52 13.41 -20.70
CA PHE A 13 -11.19 13.97 -20.95
C PHE A 13 -10.87 15.23 -20.12
N GLN A 14 -11.88 15.84 -19.48
CA GLN A 14 -11.71 16.98 -18.57
C GLN A 14 -11.71 16.57 -17.09
N ALA A 15 -11.85 15.27 -16.78
CA ALA A 15 -11.81 14.82 -15.41
C ALA A 15 -10.40 15.06 -14.81
N LEU A 16 -10.35 15.79 -13.71
CA LEU A 16 -9.13 15.91 -12.91
C LEU A 16 -8.94 14.60 -12.15
N TRP A 17 -7.77 13.98 -12.30
CA TRP A 17 -7.41 12.79 -11.53
C TRP A 17 -7.18 13.17 -10.05
N PRO A 18 -7.62 12.38 -9.05
CA PRO A 18 -8.30 11.08 -9.13
C PRO A 18 -9.85 11.15 -9.17
N GLY A 19 -10.41 12.31 -9.50
CA GLY A 19 -11.85 12.53 -9.56
C GLY A 19 -12.47 12.71 -8.18
N ASP A 20 -13.50 11.92 -7.88
CA ASP A 20 -14.21 11.91 -6.61
C ASP A 20 -13.58 10.97 -5.57
N GLY A 21 -12.40 10.42 -5.86
CA GLY A 21 -11.53 9.86 -4.84
C GLY A 21 -11.10 10.96 -3.88
N LYS A 22 -11.74 11.05 -2.72
CA LYS A 22 -11.27 11.92 -1.63
C LYS A 22 -9.77 11.71 -1.41
N PRO A 23 -8.98 12.78 -1.13
CA PRO A 23 -7.58 12.63 -0.78
C PRO A 23 -7.43 11.56 0.29
N GLY A 24 -6.62 10.54 0.00
CA GLY A 24 -6.56 9.31 0.80
C GLY A 24 -7.01 8.07 0.04
N LEU A 25 -8.23 8.02 -0.52
CA LEU A 25 -8.86 6.78 -1.05
C LEU A 25 -8.12 6.05 -2.19
N TRP A 26 -7.09 6.67 -2.76
CA TRP A 26 -6.21 6.06 -3.76
C TRP A 26 -5.54 4.78 -3.22
N MET A 27 -5.24 4.70 -1.92
CA MET A 27 -4.58 3.52 -1.32
C MET A 27 -5.40 2.24 -1.48
N THR A 28 -6.73 2.32 -1.36
CA THR A 28 -7.63 1.18 -1.63
C THR A 28 -7.46 0.68 -3.05
N SER A 29 -7.41 1.59 -4.02
CA SER A 29 -7.21 1.23 -5.43
C SER A 29 -5.81 0.65 -5.68
N THR A 30 -4.77 1.27 -5.11
CA THR A 30 -3.39 0.78 -5.21
C THR A 30 -3.25 -0.61 -4.59
N SER A 31 -3.93 -0.91 -3.47
CA SER A 31 -3.88 -2.23 -2.84
C SER A 31 -4.50 -3.33 -3.71
N LYS A 32 -5.56 -3.01 -4.46
CA LYS A 32 -6.16 -3.94 -5.43
C LYS A 32 -5.23 -4.15 -6.62
N MET A 33 -4.63 -3.08 -7.14
CA MET A 33 -3.64 -3.18 -8.21
C MET A 33 -2.44 -4.01 -7.77
N ALA A 34 -1.98 -3.86 -6.53
CA ALA A 34 -0.95 -4.67 -5.92
C ALA A 34 -1.31 -6.17 -5.95
N ALA A 35 -2.52 -6.51 -5.50
CA ALA A 35 -2.99 -7.89 -5.51
C ALA A 35 -3.06 -8.47 -6.94
N VAL A 36 -3.50 -7.69 -7.92
CA VAL A 36 -3.50 -8.10 -9.34
C VAL A 36 -2.06 -8.29 -9.84
N TYR A 37 -1.15 -7.37 -9.55
CA TYR A 37 0.25 -7.47 -9.94
C TYR A 37 0.90 -8.74 -9.40
N ARG A 38 0.58 -9.11 -8.14
CA ARG A 38 1.03 -10.37 -7.55
C ARG A 38 0.49 -11.60 -8.27
N LEU A 39 -0.74 -11.56 -8.78
CA LEU A 39 -1.30 -12.64 -9.60
C LEU A 39 -0.56 -12.76 -10.94
N ILE A 40 -0.25 -11.63 -11.58
CA ILE A 40 0.52 -11.59 -12.83
C ILE A 40 1.90 -12.22 -12.63
N ILE A 41 2.61 -11.86 -11.58
CA ILE A 41 3.92 -12.46 -11.26
C ILE A 41 3.81 -13.97 -11.12
N ARG A 42 2.82 -14.44 -10.35
CA ARG A 42 2.62 -15.88 -10.13
C ARG A 42 2.27 -16.62 -11.43
N GLU A 43 1.48 -16.00 -12.30
CA GLU A 43 1.13 -16.58 -13.60
C GLU A 43 2.36 -16.66 -14.52
N GLU A 44 3.19 -15.62 -14.55
CA GLU A 44 4.46 -15.61 -15.28
C GLU A 44 5.41 -16.69 -14.77
N GLU A 45 5.55 -16.87 -13.45
CA GLU A 45 6.35 -17.95 -12.86
C GLU A 45 5.89 -19.34 -13.31
N ILE A 46 4.57 -19.57 -13.38
CA ILE A 46 3.99 -20.85 -13.84
C ILE A 46 4.30 -21.07 -15.32
N VAL A 47 4.07 -20.07 -16.17
CA VAL A 47 4.33 -20.16 -17.62
C VAL A 47 5.79 -20.41 -17.91
N MET A 48 6.70 -19.75 -17.19
CA MET A 48 8.14 -19.96 -17.33
C MET A 48 8.56 -21.38 -16.93
N GLU A 49 7.93 -21.95 -15.90
CA GLU A 49 8.23 -23.32 -15.45
C GLU A 49 7.65 -24.39 -16.37
N GLU A 50 6.44 -24.20 -16.91
CA GLU A 50 5.85 -25.09 -17.91
C GLU A 50 6.73 -25.19 -19.16
N ARG A 51 7.26 -24.06 -19.63
CA ARG A 51 8.16 -24.03 -20.78
C ARG A 51 9.48 -24.74 -20.53
N LYS A 52 10.08 -24.56 -19.35
CA LYS A 52 11.30 -25.31 -18.99
C LYS A 52 11.05 -26.82 -19.09
N ARG A 53 9.90 -27.30 -18.62
CA ARG A 53 9.52 -28.72 -18.70
C ARG A 53 9.30 -29.18 -20.14
N ASP A 54 8.70 -28.34 -20.98
CA ASP A 54 8.50 -28.66 -22.40
C ASP A 54 9.82 -28.68 -23.19
N ASP A 55 10.76 -27.78 -22.89
CA ASP A 55 12.10 -27.74 -23.47
C ASP A 55 12.93 -28.98 -23.06
N GLU A 56 12.86 -29.38 -21.78
CA GLU A 56 13.49 -30.60 -21.26
C GLU A 56 12.93 -31.87 -21.93
N ASN A 57 11.61 -31.94 -22.15
CA ASN A 57 10.98 -33.10 -22.78
C ASN A 57 11.27 -33.20 -24.29
N ASN A 58 11.45 -32.08 -24.99
CA ASN A 58 11.61 -32.06 -26.44
C ASN A 58 13.07 -32.09 -26.92
N ASN A 59 14.08 -32.08 -26.04
CA ASN A 59 15.52 -32.00 -26.41
C ASN A 59 15.83 -30.84 -27.38
N ILE A 60 15.09 -29.73 -27.30
CA ILE A 60 15.27 -28.58 -28.20
C ILE A 60 16.33 -27.66 -27.60
N THR A 61 17.51 -27.61 -28.21
CA THR A 61 18.63 -26.71 -27.80
C THR A 61 18.44 -25.24 -28.20
N ASN A 62 17.39 -24.90 -28.96
CA ASN A 62 17.09 -23.53 -29.35
C ASN A 62 16.06 -22.94 -28.38
N LYS A 63 16.48 -21.99 -27.54
CA LYS A 63 15.57 -21.14 -26.75
C LYS A 63 14.54 -20.53 -27.70
N ASN A 64 13.31 -21.05 -27.70
CA ASN A 64 12.19 -20.45 -28.38
C ASN A 64 11.77 -19.20 -27.60
N VAL A 65 12.54 -18.12 -27.72
CA VAL A 65 12.10 -16.79 -27.27
C VAL A 65 10.86 -16.46 -28.10
N VAL A 66 9.68 -16.46 -27.48
CA VAL A 66 8.44 -16.12 -28.17
C VAL A 66 8.56 -14.67 -28.61
N ALA A 67 8.69 -14.45 -29.92
CA ALA A 67 8.83 -13.13 -30.49
C ALA A 67 7.66 -12.24 -30.03
N GLY A 68 7.98 -11.16 -29.30
CA GLY A 68 7.01 -10.21 -28.75
C GLY A 68 6.64 -10.38 -27.28
N ARG A 69 7.26 -11.32 -26.53
CA ARG A 69 7.18 -11.32 -25.06
C ARG A 69 8.43 -10.69 -24.45
N ASP A 70 8.22 -9.78 -23.52
CA ASP A 70 9.28 -9.08 -22.79
C ASP A 70 9.75 -9.91 -21.58
N GLU A 71 10.23 -11.12 -21.83
CA GLU A 71 10.69 -12.06 -20.78
C GLU A 71 11.96 -11.60 -20.06
N GLU A 72 12.58 -10.53 -20.54
CA GLU A 72 13.73 -9.86 -19.91
C GLU A 72 13.31 -8.87 -18.82
N ILE A 73 12.02 -8.51 -18.72
CA ILE A 73 11.54 -7.58 -17.69
C ILE A 73 11.51 -8.30 -16.34
N GLU A 74 12.33 -7.81 -15.41
CA GLU A 74 12.30 -8.25 -14.02
C GLU A 74 11.07 -7.66 -13.32
N LEU A 75 10.14 -8.53 -12.90
CA LEU A 75 8.97 -8.13 -12.12
C LEU A 75 9.34 -8.09 -10.63
N VAL A 76 9.51 -6.88 -10.09
CA VAL A 76 9.88 -6.65 -8.68
C VAL A 76 8.62 -6.46 -7.84
N ILE A 77 8.45 -7.27 -6.79
CA ILE A 77 7.35 -7.07 -5.83
C ILE A 77 7.69 -5.89 -4.92
N PRO A 78 6.89 -4.81 -4.93
CA PRO A 78 7.11 -3.70 -4.02
C PRO A 78 6.77 -4.10 -2.57
N PRO A 79 7.42 -3.50 -1.57
CA PRO A 79 7.25 -3.86 -0.16
C PRO A 79 5.87 -3.51 0.41
N VAL A 80 5.20 -2.54 -0.20
CA VAL A 80 3.86 -2.04 0.15
C VAL A 80 2.79 -3.14 0.26
N PHE A 81 1.81 -2.91 1.14
CA PHE A 81 0.68 -3.82 1.39
C PHE A 81 1.10 -5.25 1.78
N ASP A 82 2.14 -5.37 2.59
CA ASP A 82 2.76 -6.65 2.94
C ASP A 82 3.15 -7.44 1.69
N LYS A 83 3.97 -6.85 0.80
CA LYS A 83 4.35 -7.45 -0.49
C LYS A 83 3.16 -7.79 -1.38
N CYS A 84 2.25 -6.83 -1.52
CA CYS A 84 1.07 -6.95 -2.38
C CYS A 84 0.10 -8.09 -1.97
N THR A 85 0.11 -8.50 -0.70
CA THR A 85 -0.74 -9.61 -0.22
C THR A 85 -2.03 -9.14 0.42
N SER A 86 -2.03 -7.93 0.97
CA SER A 86 -3.18 -7.34 1.67
C SER A 86 -3.95 -6.39 0.76
N VAL A 87 -5.28 -6.40 0.90
CA VAL A 87 -6.18 -5.45 0.24
C VAL A 87 -6.83 -4.60 1.31
N LEU A 88 -6.74 -3.29 1.16
CA LEU A 88 -7.36 -2.32 2.05
C LEU A 88 -8.78 -2.01 1.57
N GLU A 89 -9.74 -2.05 2.48
CA GLU A 89 -11.12 -1.64 2.20
C GLU A 89 -11.27 -0.12 2.36
N ALA A 90 -12.11 0.49 1.52
CA ALA A 90 -12.35 1.93 1.56
C ALA A 90 -12.92 2.40 2.90
N GLU A 91 -13.77 1.59 3.54
CA GLU A 91 -14.37 1.91 4.84
C GLU A 91 -13.30 2.02 5.94
N LYS A 92 -12.44 1.00 6.06
CA LYS A 92 -11.31 1.00 7.01
C LYS A 92 -10.37 2.17 6.76
N GLN A 93 -10.16 2.51 5.50
CA GLN A 93 -9.33 3.64 5.14
C GLN A 93 -9.92 4.99 5.58
N ILE A 94 -11.23 5.20 5.35
CA ILE A 94 -11.94 6.42 5.77
C ILE A 94 -11.92 6.51 7.30
N GLU A 95 -12.25 5.42 7.99
CA GLU A 95 -12.19 5.36 9.46
C GLU A 95 -10.79 5.71 9.98
N ALA A 96 -9.73 5.16 9.37
CA ALA A 96 -8.37 5.46 9.77
C ALA A 96 -8.03 6.95 9.60
N GLN A 97 -8.46 7.55 8.49
CA GLN A 97 -8.24 8.97 8.19
C GLN A 97 -8.99 9.87 9.17
N ASP A 98 -10.27 9.57 9.42
CA ASP A 98 -11.10 10.35 10.34
C ASP A 98 -10.52 10.32 11.76
N LEU A 99 -10.12 9.13 12.24
CA LEU A 99 -9.46 8.95 13.54
C LEU A 99 -8.13 9.72 13.63
N TYR A 100 -7.33 9.71 12.56
CA TYR A 100 -6.07 10.45 12.50
C TYR A 100 -6.32 11.96 12.56
N TRP A 101 -7.29 12.45 11.78
CA TRP A 101 -7.60 13.87 11.72
C TRP A 101 -8.17 14.38 13.05
N GLU A 102 -9.04 13.59 13.68
CA GLU A 102 -9.54 13.87 15.03
C GLU A 102 -8.39 13.95 16.03
N ALA A 103 -7.46 12.99 16.01
CA ALA A 103 -6.30 13.00 16.91
C ALA A 103 -5.41 14.24 16.70
N VAL A 104 -5.11 14.61 15.46
CA VAL A 104 -4.14 15.67 15.14
C VAL A 104 -4.75 17.08 15.23
N CYS A 105 -6.02 17.26 14.90
CA CYS A 105 -6.67 18.57 14.95
C CYS A 105 -7.26 18.88 16.33
N GLU A 106 -7.74 17.88 17.06
CA GLU A 106 -8.50 18.08 18.29
C GLU A 106 -7.72 17.73 19.57
N TYR A 107 -6.44 17.37 19.49
CA TYR A 107 -5.61 17.01 20.67
C TYR A 107 -5.62 18.06 21.79
N GLY A 108 -5.75 19.34 21.45
CA GLY A 108 -5.84 20.43 22.43
C GLY A 108 -7.12 20.40 23.29
N LYS A 109 -8.21 19.79 22.78
CA LYS A 109 -9.49 19.65 23.48
C LYS A 109 -9.64 18.29 24.16
N ILE A 110 -9.20 17.21 23.51
CA ILE A 110 -9.35 15.83 24.02
C ILE A 110 -8.19 15.40 24.94
N GLY A 111 -7.06 16.10 24.88
CA GLY A 111 -5.84 15.77 25.62
C GLY A 111 -4.94 14.76 24.92
N LEU A 112 -3.67 14.74 25.32
CA LEU A 112 -2.62 13.89 24.71
C LEU A 112 -2.82 12.38 24.94
N ASP A 113 -3.57 11.98 25.96
CA ASP A 113 -3.84 10.55 26.22
C ASP A 113 -4.92 9.99 25.30
N GLU A 114 -5.96 10.76 25.01
CA GLU A 114 -6.99 10.35 24.04
C GLU A 114 -6.47 10.42 22.61
N ALA A 115 -5.67 11.43 22.28
CA ALA A 115 -5.00 11.51 20.98
C ALA A 115 -4.13 10.26 20.70
N GLU A 116 -3.40 9.76 21.72
CA GLU A 116 -2.63 8.51 21.61
C GLU A 116 -3.54 7.32 21.26
N LYS A 117 -4.68 7.17 21.94
CA LYS A 117 -5.64 6.08 21.67
C LYS A 117 -6.24 6.16 20.27
N LEU A 118 -6.57 7.37 19.80
CA LEU A 118 -7.11 7.58 18.45
C LEU A 118 -6.07 7.24 17.37
N LEU A 119 -4.81 7.65 17.55
CA LEU A 119 -3.72 7.30 16.64
C LEU A 119 -3.48 5.78 16.59
N LEU A 120 -3.49 5.09 17.74
CA LEU A 120 -3.37 3.63 17.78
C LEU A 120 -4.52 2.93 17.04
N LYS A 121 -5.76 3.43 17.19
CA LYS A 121 -6.91 2.92 16.42
C LYS A 121 -6.79 3.21 14.93
N SER A 122 -6.29 4.39 14.56
CA SER A 122 -6.03 4.75 13.16
C SER A 122 -5.06 3.77 12.50
N ILE A 123 -3.94 3.46 13.18
CA ILE A 123 -2.95 2.47 12.73
C ILE A 123 -3.56 1.08 12.61
N GLN A 124 -4.41 0.67 13.54
CA GLN A 124 -5.09 -0.63 13.48
C GLN A 124 -5.99 -0.75 12.24
N ARG A 125 -6.61 0.36 11.81
CA ARG A 125 -7.49 0.39 10.64
C ARG A 125 -6.71 0.48 9.33
N ASN A 126 -5.61 1.23 9.32
CA ASN A 126 -4.71 1.33 8.18
C ASN A 126 -3.24 1.28 8.63
N PRO A 127 -2.61 0.09 8.61
CA PRO A 127 -1.24 -0.08 9.10
C PRO A 127 -0.17 0.39 8.12
N PHE A 128 -0.56 0.77 6.90
CA PHE A 128 0.38 1.08 5.83
C PHE A 128 0.76 2.57 5.78
N VAL A 129 0.23 3.41 6.66
CA VAL A 129 0.46 4.86 6.63
C VAL A 129 1.50 5.24 7.68
N GLY A 130 2.55 5.97 7.27
CA GLY A 130 3.66 6.33 8.16
C GLY A 130 3.35 7.50 9.10
N GLU A 131 2.48 8.42 8.70
CA GLU A 131 2.20 9.66 9.42
C GLU A 131 1.65 9.42 10.85
N PRO A 132 0.67 8.54 11.10
CA PRO A 132 0.22 8.23 12.46
C PRO A 132 1.34 7.70 13.37
N HIS A 133 2.28 6.93 12.82
CA HIS A 133 3.44 6.42 13.56
C HIS A 133 4.41 7.54 13.95
N VAL A 134 4.68 8.48 13.05
CA VAL A 134 5.53 9.65 13.33
C VAL A 134 4.89 10.54 14.39
N VAL A 135 3.58 10.80 14.30
CA VAL A 135 2.85 11.60 15.30
C VAL A 135 2.85 10.90 16.66
N LEU A 136 2.67 9.58 16.73
CA LEU A 136 2.84 8.82 17.97
C LEU A 136 4.26 8.96 18.54
N GLY A 137 5.28 8.89 17.68
CA GLY A 137 6.67 9.13 18.08
C GLY A 137 6.84 10.49 18.75
N GLN A 138 6.32 11.56 18.15
CA GLN A 138 6.34 12.90 18.73
C GLN A 138 5.61 12.95 20.09
N LEU A 139 4.46 12.31 20.19
CA LEU A 139 3.66 12.27 21.42
C LEU A 139 4.40 11.53 22.54
N TYR A 140 5.06 10.41 22.23
CA TYR A 140 5.88 9.65 23.17
C TYR A 140 7.12 10.42 23.63
N LEU A 141 7.79 11.15 22.73
CA LEU A 141 8.88 12.06 23.12
C LEU A 141 8.41 13.11 24.12
N GLY A 142 7.24 13.72 23.87
CA GLY A 142 6.65 14.70 24.78
C GLY A 142 6.32 14.14 26.18
N LYS A 143 6.03 12.83 26.28
CA LYS A 143 5.76 12.13 27.54
C LYS A 143 7.02 11.53 28.21
N GLY A 144 8.20 11.67 27.60
CA GLY A 144 9.45 11.07 28.09
C GLY A 144 9.55 9.55 27.87
N ARG A 145 8.69 8.96 27.02
CA ARG A 145 8.69 7.53 26.66
C ARG A 145 9.61 7.29 25.46
N TYR A 146 10.92 7.41 25.67
CA TYR A 146 11.89 7.43 24.57
C TYR A 146 11.97 6.13 23.75
N GLU A 147 11.94 4.96 24.41
CA GLU A 147 12.02 3.67 23.71
C GLU A 147 10.82 3.42 22.78
N GLU A 148 9.63 3.86 23.20
CA GLU A 148 8.41 3.72 22.41
C GLU A 148 8.36 4.75 21.29
N ALA A 149 8.87 5.96 21.55
CA ALA A 149 9.04 6.97 20.52
C ALA A 149 9.95 6.50 19.39
N GLU A 150 11.09 5.89 19.73
CA GLU A 150 12.04 5.35 18.77
C GLU A 150 11.38 4.28 17.87
N LYS A 151 10.70 3.29 18.47
CA LYS A 151 9.98 2.24 17.72
C LYS A 151 8.89 2.80 16.82
N ALA A 152 8.16 3.80 17.28
CA ALA A 152 7.11 4.44 16.49
C ALA A 152 7.71 5.23 15.32
N ALA A 153 8.76 6.01 15.56
CA ALA A 153 9.46 6.77 14.54
C ALA A 153 10.11 5.86 13.49
N GLU A 154 10.73 4.75 13.90
CA GLU A 154 11.33 3.75 13.01
C GLU A 154 10.29 3.17 12.05
N LYS A 155 9.12 2.74 12.57
CA LYS A 155 8.02 2.25 11.73
C LYS A 155 7.51 3.30 10.76
N GLY A 156 7.30 4.53 11.23
CA GLY A 156 6.88 5.64 10.36
C GLY A 156 7.88 5.91 9.25
N LEU A 157 9.18 5.88 9.57
CA LEU A 157 10.27 6.08 8.63
C LEU A 157 10.40 4.94 7.62
N ILE A 158 10.04 3.70 7.96
CA ILE A 158 10.01 2.59 6.99
C ILE A 158 8.85 2.79 6.01
N LEU A 159 7.66 3.12 6.52
CA LEU A 159 6.46 3.22 5.70
C LEU A 159 6.49 4.41 4.72
N LEU A 160 7.06 5.56 5.12
CA LEU A 160 7.06 6.76 4.27
C LEU A 160 7.78 6.55 2.91
N PRO A 161 9.01 6.01 2.85
CA PRO A 161 9.69 5.66 1.61
C PRO A 161 9.05 4.49 0.86
N GLU A 162 8.40 3.53 1.55
CA GLU A 162 7.73 2.43 0.86
C GLU A 162 6.67 2.94 -0.12
N TRP A 163 5.94 4.01 0.23
CA TRP A 163 5.01 4.69 -0.69
C TRP A 163 5.68 5.48 -1.81
N GLY A 164 6.90 5.96 -1.58
CA GLY A 164 7.71 6.65 -2.58
C GLY A 164 8.53 5.71 -3.47
N SER A 165 8.54 4.41 -3.18
CA SER A 165 9.26 3.42 -3.98
C SER A 165 8.57 3.25 -5.34
N PRO A 166 9.32 3.31 -6.46
CA PRO A 166 8.74 3.09 -7.78
C PRO A 166 8.14 1.70 -7.90
N TRP A 167 6.96 1.63 -8.52
CA TRP A 167 6.30 0.40 -8.98
C TRP A 167 6.77 0.06 -10.39
#